data_AF-A0A1W1I336-F1
#
_entry.id   AF-A0A1W1I336-F1
#
_cell.length_a   1.000
_cell.length_b   1.000
_cell.length_c   1.000
_cell.angle_alpha   90.00
_cell.angle_beta   90.00
_cell.angle_gamma   90.00
#
_symmetry.space_group_name_H-M   'P 1'
#
loop_
_entity.id
_entity.type
_entity.pdbx_description
1 polymer ?
#
loop_
_entity_poly.entity_id
_entity_poly.type
_entity_poly.pdbx_seq_one_letter_code
_entity_poly.pdbx_strand_id
1 'polypeptide(L)'
;MPQGLLDSNNRDPLNYSLREWQQAKRQGYDPKALQSMFQNCWAVSDNRPSFEHALQRYGLYLAKVDRRGYVAIDYRGEVYSLSRWLKVKTKALQERLGPAEVLPGTQEVKAKIAERMTDKLKTYIQETQVRLKQQVQPFIQKKRSLQHQHQNERSQLQQKQEKRWQQKSFERSQRLPKGFKEIWFRITGKYSKIRD
;
A
#
# COMPACT_ATOMS: atom_id res chain seq x y z
N MET A 1 -17.51 8.61 -4.01
CA MET A 1 -16.52 8.80 -2.93
C MET A 1 -16.34 7.48 -2.19
N PRO A 2 -15.12 7.08 -1.76
CA PRO A 2 -14.90 5.86 -0.99
C PRO A 2 -15.54 5.93 0.40
N GLN A 3 -16.13 4.84 0.88
CA GLN A 3 -16.87 4.81 2.15
C GLN A 3 -16.00 5.14 3.38
N GLY A 4 -14.74 4.71 3.42
CA GLY A 4 -13.83 5.01 4.54
C GLY A 4 -13.36 6.47 4.64
N LEU A 5 -13.65 7.32 3.65
CA LEU A 5 -13.48 8.77 3.72
C LEU A 5 -14.73 9.47 4.28
N LEU A 6 -15.89 8.84 4.18
CA LEU A 6 -17.16 9.36 4.69
C LEU A 6 -17.32 9.03 6.19
N ASP A 7 -16.85 7.85 6.61
CA ASP A 7 -16.93 7.39 8.01
C ASP A 7 -15.60 6.76 8.45
N SER A 8 -15.07 7.24 9.57
CA SER A 8 -13.84 6.69 10.17
C SER A 8 -14.00 5.24 10.63
N ASN A 9 -15.21 4.80 10.94
CA ASN A 9 -15.50 3.43 11.36
C ASN A 9 -15.45 2.44 10.19
N ASN A 10 -15.64 2.91 8.95
CA ASN A 10 -15.56 2.10 7.73
C ASN A 10 -14.15 2.09 7.10
N ARG A 11 -13.12 2.46 7.87
CA ARG A 11 -11.72 2.42 7.40
C ARG A 11 -11.23 0.98 7.33
N ASP A 12 -10.57 0.63 6.22
CA ASP A 12 -9.86 -0.65 6.08
C ASP A 12 -8.91 -0.87 7.30
N PRO A 13 -9.07 -1.97 8.06
CA PRO A 13 -8.23 -2.27 9.22
C PRO A 13 -6.76 -2.55 8.83
N LEU A 14 -6.48 -2.78 7.54
CA LEU A 14 -5.15 -2.94 6.97
C LEU A 14 -4.59 -1.63 6.38
N ASN A 15 -5.12 -0.48 6.81
CA ASN A 15 -4.54 0.81 6.48
C ASN A 15 -3.21 1.04 7.22
N TYR A 16 -2.25 1.61 6.48
CA TYR A 16 -0.91 1.93 6.96
C TYR A 16 -0.53 3.37 6.58
N SER A 17 0.39 3.93 7.36
CA SER A 17 1.01 5.22 7.11
C SER A 17 2.09 5.13 6.03
N LEU A 18 2.49 6.28 5.48
CA LEU A 18 3.60 6.36 4.52
C LEU A 18 4.90 5.77 5.07
N ARG A 19 5.19 5.98 6.37
CA ARG A 19 6.40 5.43 7.02
C ARG A 19 6.38 3.91 7.09
N GLU A 20 5.23 3.33 7.43
CA GLU A 20 5.02 1.88 7.45
C GLU A 20 5.17 1.29 6.03
N TRP A 21 4.59 1.96 5.03
CA TRP A 21 4.75 1.57 3.61
C TRP A 21 6.21 1.61 3.17
N GLN A 22 6.94 2.70 3.48
CA GLN A 22 8.36 2.83 3.14
C GLN A 22 9.21 1.78 3.85
N GLN A 23 8.89 1.45 5.11
CA GLN A 23 9.58 0.41 5.86
C GLN A 23 9.38 -0.97 5.22
N ALA A 24 8.13 -1.38 4.97
CA ALA A 24 7.84 -2.67 4.33
C ALA A 24 8.48 -2.77 2.95
N LYS A 25 8.39 -1.70 2.16
CA LYS A 25 8.93 -1.67 0.80
C LYS A 25 10.45 -1.80 0.74
N ARG A 26 11.18 -1.18 1.69
CA ARG A 26 12.65 -1.37 1.80
C ARG A 26 13.03 -2.83 2.04
N GLN A 27 12.18 -3.56 2.76
CA GLN A 27 12.40 -4.97 3.05
C GLN A 27 11.84 -5.92 2.00
N GLY A 28 11.14 -5.40 0.99
CA GLY A 28 10.51 -6.19 -0.06
C GLY A 28 9.21 -6.88 0.39
N TYR A 29 8.59 -6.43 1.49
CA TYR A 29 7.30 -6.93 1.94
C TYR A 29 6.15 -6.08 1.40
N ASP A 30 5.00 -6.72 1.17
CA ASP A 30 3.74 -6.01 1.01
C ASP A 30 3.27 -5.51 2.40
N PRO A 31 3.09 -4.18 2.60
CA PRO A 31 2.65 -3.64 3.88
C PRO A 31 1.29 -4.18 4.34
N LYS A 32 0.33 -4.46 3.44
CA LYS A 32 -0.96 -5.05 3.84
C LYS A 32 -0.77 -6.46 4.38
N ALA A 33 0.01 -7.27 3.68
CA ALA A 33 0.33 -8.63 4.11
C ALA A 33 1.08 -8.63 5.45
N LEU A 34 2.03 -7.71 5.65
CA LEU A 34 2.78 -7.59 6.89
C LEU A 34 1.86 -7.19 8.06
N GLN A 35 0.98 -6.21 7.86
CA GLN A 35 0.00 -5.79 8.86
C GLN A 35 -0.99 -6.90 9.21
N SER A 36 -1.51 -7.60 8.20
CA SER A 36 -2.40 -8.75 8.40
C SER A 36 -1.70 -9.87 9.17
N MET A 37 -0.44 -10.18 8.85
CA MET A 37 0.35 -11.18 9.58
C MET A 37 0.46 -10.83 11.06
N PHE A 38 0.79 -9.58 11.39
CA PHE A 38 0.87 -9.14 12.79
C PHE A 38 -0.49 -9.25 13.49
N GLN A 39 -1.55 -8.77 12.86
CA GLN A 39 -2.92 -8.85 13.41
C GLN A 39 -3.35 -10.30 13.63
N ASN A 40 -3.03 -11.21 12.71
CA ASN A 40 -3.31 -12.63 12.84
C ASN A 40 -2.53 -13.23 14.02
N CYS A 41 -1.23 -12.94 14.15
CA CYS A 41 -0.43 -13.38 15.30
C CYS A 41 -1.03 -12.92 16.63
N TRP A 42 -1.53 -11.68 16.67
CA TRP A 42 -2.19 -11.13 17.84
C TRP A 42 -3.56 -11.76 18.11
N ALA A 43 -4.35 -12.05 17.07
CA ALA A 43 -5.67 -12.65 17.23
C ALA A 43 -5.60 -14.10 17.76
N VAL A 44 -4.59 -14.87 17.34
CA VAL A 44 -4.45 -16.31 17.69
C VAL A 44 -3.67 -16.58 18.98
N SER A 45 -3.06 -15.57 19.58
CA SER A 45 -2.31 -15.68 20.83
C SER A 45 -3.12 -15.05 21.94
N ASP A 46 -3.03 -15.56 23.17
CA ASP A 46 -3.77 -15.03 24.34
C ASP A 46 -2.88 -14.44 25.42
N ASN A 47 -1.59 -14.74 25.39
CA ASN A 47 -0.60 -14.37 26.39
C ASN A 47 0.77 -14.17 25.73
N ARG A 48 1.75 -13.66 26.48
CA ARG A 48 3.12 -13.46 25.97
C ARG A 48 3.72 -14.70 25.30
N PRO A 49 3.77 -15.91 25.92
CA PRO A 49 4.39 -17.06 25.28
C PRO A 49 3.74 -17.44 23.94
N SER A 50 2.41 -17.46 23.88
CA SER A 50 1.69 -17.78 22.63
C SER A 50 1.95 -16.73 21.53
N PHE A 51 2.07 -15.45 21.89
CA PHE A 51 2.39 -14.39 20.93
C PHE A 51 3.84 -14.48 20.43
N GLU A 52 4.79 -14.75 21.32
CA GLU A 52 6.19 -15.02 20.95
C GLU A 52 6.30 -16.20 19.98
N HIS A 53 5.59 -17.30 20.24
CA HIS A 53 5.55 -18.44 19.33
C HIS A 53 4.89 -18.11 17.98
N ALA A 54 3.79 -17.35 17.99
CA ALA A 54 3.14 -16.91 16.75
C ALA A 54 4.10 -16.08 15.89
N LEU A 55 4.84 -15.14 16.49
CA LEU A 55 5.87 -14.34 15.80
C LEU A 55 7.01 -15.21 15.27
N GLN A 56 7.50 -16.17 16.05
CA GLN A 56 8.61 -17.03 15.66
C GLN A 56 8.31 -17.87 14.41
N ARG A 57 7.05 -18.27 14.19
CA ARG A 57 6.63 -18.96 12.96
C ARG A 57 6.85 -18.12 11.69
N TYR A 58 6.87 -16.81 11.82
CA TYR A 58 7.17 -15.86 10.75
C TYR A 58 8.63 -15.37 10.79
N GLY A 59 9.50 -15.96 11.61
CA GLY A 59 10.90 -15.55 11.77
C GLY A 59 11.06 -14.21 12.51
N LEU A 60 10.08 -13.84 13.33
CA LEU A 60 10.07 -12.63 14.13
C LEU A 60 10.29 -12.94 15.61
N TYR A 61 10.95 -12.02 16.30
CA TYR A 61 11.31 -12.14 17.71
C TYR A 61 10.83 -10.92 18.50
N LEU A 62 10.18 -11.15 19.63
CA LEU A 62 9.72 -10.08 20.52
C LEU A 62 10.91 -9.47 21.27
N ALA A 63 10.95 -8.14 21.34
CA ALA A 63 12.00 -7.39 22.05
C ALA A 63 11.47 -6.06 22.63
N LYS A 64 12.27 -5.43 23.48
CA LYS A 64 12.07 -4.04 23.92
C LYS A 64 13.02 -3.07 23.21
N VAL A 65 12.53 -1.86 22.92
CA VAL A 65 13.35 -0.76 22.36
C VAL A 65 13.68 0.33 23.39
N ASP A 66 12.71 0.68 24.23
CA ASP A 66 12.81 1.68 25.31
C ASP A 66 11.96 1.17 26.49
N ARG A 67 11.90 1.89 27.62
CA ARG A 67 11.19 1.44 28.84
C ARG A 67 9.77 0.95 28.63
N ARG A 68 9.03 1.46 27.62
CA ARG A 68 7.62 1.08 27.37
C ARG A 68 7.34 0.56 25.95
N GLY A 69 8.39 0.36 25.15
CA GLY A 69 8.24 0.08 23.72
C GLY A 69 8.37 -1.40 23.39
N TYR A 70 7.26 -2.02 22.96
CA TYR A 70 7.25 -3.39 22.40
C TYR A 70 7.55 -3.36 20.89
N VAL A 71 8.51 -4.18 20.48
CA VAL A 71 8.90 -4.30 19.07
C VAL A 71 9.08 -5.77 18.67
N ALA A 72 8.86 -6.06 17.40
CA ALA A 72 9.25 -7.33 16.80
C ALA A 72 10.50 -7.11 15.92
N ILE A 73 11.42 -8.08 15.92
CA ILE A 73 12.66 -8.04 15.15
C ILE A 73 12.68 -9.22 14.19
N ASP A 74 12.94 -8.97 12.91
CA ASP A 74 13.10 -10.05 11.94
C ASP A 74 14.52 -10.62 11.91
N TYR A 75 14.69 -11.71 11.17
CA TYR A 75 15.98 -12.35 10.94
C TYR A 75 17.03 -11.45 10.25
N ARG A 76 16.62 -10.32 9.66
CA ARG A 76 17.51 -9.30 9.05
C ARG A 76 17.90 -8.21 10.05
N GLY A 77 17.31 -8.21 11.25
CA GLY A 77 17.52 -7.21 12.30
C GLY A 77 16.65 -5.96 12.17
N GLU A 78 15.61 -5.99 11.33
CA GLU A 78 14.66 -4.90 11.18
C GLU A 78 13.68 -4.85 12.34
N VAL A 79 13.40 -3.64 12.82
CA VAL A 79 12.60 -3.42 14.03
C VAL A 79 11.21 -2.90 13.66
N TYR A 80 10.19 -3.65 14.03
CA TYR A 80 8.78 -3.34 13.79
C TYR A 80 8.10 -2.92 15.09
N SER A 81 7.54 -1.71 15.12
CA SER A 81 6.78 -1.22 16.28
C SER A 81 5.43 -1.93 16.37
N LEU A 82 5.23 -2.74 17.42
CA LEU A 82 4.03 -3.58 17.54
C LEU A 82 2.75 -2.75 17.68
N SER A 83 2.77 -1.65 18.43
CA SER A 83 1.60 -0.76 18.55
C SER A 83 1.15 -0.19 17.21
N ARG A 84 2.09 0.10 16.32
CA ARG A 84 1.83 0.65 14.97
C ARG A 84 1.31 -0.40 14.00
N TRP A 85 1.98 -1.56 13.93
CA TRP A 85 1.60 -2.63 13.02
C TRP A 85 0.34 -3.38 13.45
N LEU A 86 0.08 -3.49 14.76
CA LEU A 86 -1.17 -4.09 15.27
C LEU A 86 -2.34 -3.11 15.34
N LYS A 87 -2.07 -1.80 15.32
CA LYS A 87 -3.05 -0.74 15.60
C LYS A 87 -3.69 -0.88 17.01
N VAL A 88 -2.90 -1.38 17.97
CA VAL A 88 -3.32 -1.59 19.36
C VAL A 88 -2.59 -0.62 20.29
N LYS A 89 -3.27 -0.10 21.31
CA LYS A 89 -2.67 0.80 22.31
C LYS A 89 -1.61 0.05 23.13
N THR A 90 -0.57 0.76 23.54
CA THR A 90 0.51 0.21 24.37
C THR A 90 0.03 -0.40 25.69
N LYS A 91 -1.07 0.12 26.25
CA LYS A 91 -1.72 -0.45 27.44
C LYS A 91 -2.19 -1.88 27.21
N ALA A 92 -2.88 -2.15 26.10
CA ALA A 92 -3.34 -3.50 25.76
C ALA A 92 -2.18 -4.45 25.43
N LEU A 93 -1.08 -3.92 24.87
CA LEU A 93 0.16 -4.69 24.74
C LEU A 93 0.73 -5.07 26.11
N GLN A 94 0.78 -4.12 27.06
CA GLN A 94 1.28 -4.38 28.41
C GLN A 94 0.39 -5.34 29.20
N GLU A 95 -0.93 -5.24 29.07
CA GLU A 95 -1.89 -6.15 29.72
C GLU A 95 -1.68 -7.60 29.28
N ARG A 96 -1.37 -7.85 28.00
CA ARG A 96 -1.18 -9.21 27.47
C ARG A 96 0.27 -9.71 27.54
N LEU A 97 1.23 -8.83 27.28
CA LEU A 97 2.65 -9.16 27.18
C LEU A 97 3.38 -9.01 28.51
N GLY A 98 2.77 -8.36 29.50
CA GLY A 98 3.44 -8.00 30.75
C GLY A 98 4.39 -6.80 30.56
N PRO A 99 5.18 -6.44 31.59
CA PRO A 99 6.07 -5.28 31.55
C PRO A 99 7.17 -5.43 30.51
N ALA A 100 7.42 -4.37 29.73
CA ALA A 100 8.41 -4.37 28.66
C ALA A 100 9.84 -4.59 29.19
N GLU A 101 10.11 -4.24 30.43
CA GLU A 101 11.43 -4.37 31.08
C GLU A 101 11.92 -5.82 31.17
N VAL A 102 11.00 -6.79 31.19
CA VAL A 102 11.31 -8.23 31.27
C VAL A 102 11.72 -8.79 29.90
N LEU A 103 11.45 -8.06 28.81
CA LEU A 103 11.81 -8.48 27.46
C LEU A 103 13.29 -8.21 27.15
N PRO A 104 13.93 -9.05 26.33
CA PRO A 104 15.31 -8.81 25.91
C PRO A 104 15.42 -7.52 25.09
N GLY A 105 16.56 -6.84 25.22
CA GLY A 105 16.85 -5.62 24.46
C GLY A 105 17.00 -5.91 22.96
N THR A 106 16.76 -4.90 22.11
CA THR A 106 16.90 -5.09 20.65
C THR A 106 18.28 -5.59 20.23
N GLN A 107 19.36 -5.11 20.85
CA GLN A 107 20.73 -5.55 20.55
C GLN A 107 20.96 -7.01 20.94
N GLU A 108 20.44 -7.43 22.10
CA GLU A 108 20.55 -8.81 22.57
C GLU A 108 19.82 -9.78 21.64
N VAL A 109 18.61 -9.43 21.21
CA VAL A 109 17.84 -10.24 20.26
C VAL A 109 18.54 -10.30 18.91
N LYS A 110 19.10 -9.19 18.42
CA LYS A 110 19.90 -9.18 17.18
C LYS A 110 21.13 -10.09 17.27
N ALA A 111 21.82 -10.10 18.40
CA ALA A 111 22.96 -10.99 18.63
C ALA A 111 22.52 -12.47 18.62
N LYS A 112 21.43 -12.80 19.31
CA LYS A 112 20.84 -14.16 19.31
C LYS A 112 20.42 -14.62 17.91
N ILE A 113 19.86 -13.72 17.11
CA ILE A 113 19.52 -14.01 15.70
C ILE A 113 20.79 -14.26 14.88
N ALA A 114 21.81 -13.42 15.03
CA ALA A 114 23.06 -13.55 14.31
C ALA A 114 23.79 -14.86 14.63
N GLU A 115 23.78 -15.29 15.89
CA GLU A 115 24.36 -16.56 16.34
C GLU A 115 23.68 -17.78 15.67
N ARG A 116 22.35 -17.73 15.52
CA ARG A 116 21.57 -18.79 14.84
C ARG A 116 21.72 -18.76 13.32
N MET A 117 22.14 -17.64 12.75
CA MET A 117 22.29 -17.43 11.31
C MET A 117 23.63 -18.00 10.81
N THR A 118 23.65 -19.29 10.50
CA THR A 118 24.80 -19.93 9.86
C THR A 118 25.05 -19.38 8.44
N ASP A 119 26.28 -19.44 7.96
CA ASP A 119 26.62 -18.92 6.63
C ASP A 119 25.90 -19.66 5.50
N LYS A 120 25.67 -20.98 5.66
CA LYS A 120 24.84 -21.76 4.72
C LYS A 120 23.41 -21.21 4.62
N LEU A 121 22.79 -20.85 5.75
CA LEU A 121 21.46 -20.25 5.76
C LEU A 121 21.45 -18.88 5.07
N LYS A 122 22.48 -18.06 5.28
CA LYS A 122 22.62 -16.75 4.60
C LYS A 122 22.70 -16.94 3.08
N THR A 123 23.55 -17.85 2.61
CA THR A 123 23.68 -18.16 1.18
C THR A 123 22.36 -18.66 0.59
N TYR A 124 21.69 -19.59 1.27
CA TYR A 124 20.40 -20.11 0.84
C TYR A 124 19.33 -19.01 0.71
N ILE A 125 19.28 -18.08 1.68
CA ILE A 125 18.37 -16.92 1.62
C ILE A 125 18.69 -16.04 0.42
N GLN A 126 19.97 -15.77 0.14
CA GLN A 126 20.38 -14.95 -1.01
C GLN A 126 19.99 -15.62 -2.34
N GLU A 127 20.29 -16.90 -2.50
CA GLU A 127 19.94 -17.69 -3.70
C GLU A 127 18.43 -17.71 -3.92
N THR A 128 17.65 -17.93 -2.85
CA THR A 128 16.19 -17.92 -2.90
C THR A 128 15.66 -16.55 -3.34
N GLN A 129 16.22 -15.46 -2.82
CA GLN A 129 15.83 -14.10 -3.22
C GLN A 129 16.14 -13.82 -4.70
N VAL A 130 17.30 -14.26 -5.19
CA VAL A 130 17.66 -14.12 -6.61
C VAL A 130 16.68 -14.91 -7.48
N ARG A 131 16.38 -16.16 -7.12
CA ARG A 131 15.41 -17.01 -7.83
C ARG A 131 14.02 -16.38 -7.88
N LEU A 132 13.50 -15.89 -6.75
CA LEU A 132 12.21 -15.21 -6.69
C LEU A 132 12.18 -13.96 -7.57
N LYS A 133 13.26 -13.15 -7.55
CA LYS A 133 13.38 -11.98 -8.43
C LYS A 133 13.32 -12.37 -9.90
N GLN A 134 13.99 -13.45 -10.30
CA GLN A 134 13.95 -13.95 -11.68
C GLN A 134 12.56 -14.44 -12.08
N GLN A 135 11.88 -15.19 -11.20
CA GLN A 135 10.52 -15.69 -11.44
C GLN A 135 9.49 -14.56 -11.60
N VAL A 136 9.68 -13.43 -10.91
CA VAL A 136 8.77 -12.27 -10.99
C VAL A 136 9.01 -11.40 -12.22
N GLN A 137 10.21 -11.43 -12.84
CA GLN A 137 10.53 -10.64 -14.03
C GLN A 137 9.52 -10.73 -15.19
N PRO A 138 9.07 -11.93 -15.64
CA PRO A 138 8.13 -12.01 -16.76
C PRO A 138 6.80 -11.29 -16.47
N PHE A 139 6.32 -11.34 -15.23
CA PHE A 139 5.10 -10.62 -14.83
C PHE A 139 5.32 -9.10 -14.83
N ILE A 140 6.48 -8.63 -14.39
CA ILE A 140 6.84 -7.21 -14.45
C ILE A 140 6.89 -6.74 -15.92
N GLN A 141 7.49 -7.53 -16.81
CA GLN A 141 7.57 -7.22 -18.24
C GLN A 141 6.18 -7.19 -18.88
N LYS A 142 5.33 -8.19 -18.61
CA LYS A 142 3.94 -8.23 -19.10
C LYS A 142 3.11 -7.06 -18.59
N LYS A 143 3.28 -6.68 -17.32
CA LYS A 143 2.63 -5.50 -16.75
C LYS A 143 3.04 -4.23 -17.49
N ARG A 144 4.34 -4.05 -17.76
CA ARG A 144 4.86 -2.88 -18.49
C ARG A 144 4.31 -2.84 -19.93
N SER A 145 4.28 -3.97 -20.63
CA SER A 145 3.74 -4.00 -22.00
C SER A 145 2.26 -3.62 -22.03
N LEU A 146 1.46 -4.15 -21.11
CA LEU A 146 0.04 -3.79 -20.97
C LEU A 146 -0.15 -2.30 -20.63
N GLN A 147 0.69 -1.75 -19.75
CA GLN A 147 0.65 -0.31 -19.43
C GLN A 147 0.91 0.55 -20.67
N HIS A 148 1.92 0.22 -21.48
CA HIS A 148 2.20 0.93 -22.73
C HIS A 148 1.06 0.81 -23.74
N GLN A 149 0.49 -0.39 -23.89
CA GLN A 149 -0.67 -0.59 -24.76
C GLN A 149 -1.85 0.29 -24.34
N HIS A 150 -2.22 0.26 -23.06
CA HIS A 150 -3.32 1.09 -22.54
C HIS A 150 -3.04 2.59 -22.67
N GLN A 151 -1.78 3.03 -22.54
CA GLN A 151 -1.41 4.43 -22.75
C GLN A 151 -1.62 4.85 -24.22
N ASN A 152 -1.18 4.01 -25.16
CA ASN A 152 -1.36 4.25 -26.59
C ASN A 152 -2.84 4.27 -26.97
N GLU A 153 -3.63 3.31 -26.49
CA GLU A 153 -5.07 3.25 -26.73
C GLU A 153 -5.79 4.50 -26.20
N ARG A 154 -5.45 4.97 -24.99
CA ARG A 154 -6.01 6.21 -24.43
C ARG A 154 -5.66 7.43 -25.26
N SER A 155 -4.40 7.54 -25.70
CA SER A 155 -3.95 8.64 -26.56
C SER A 155 -4.70 8.64 -27.91
N GLN A 156 -4.82 7.48 -28.55
CA GLN A 156 -5.58 7.34 -29.81
C GLN A 156 -7.06 7.68 -29.62
N LEU A 157 -7.68 7.23 -28.53
CA LEU A 157 -9.07 7.53 -28.21
C LEU A 157 -9.26 9.04 -28.03
N GLN A 158 -8.37 9.70 -27.29
CA GLN A 158 -8.40 11.14 -27.08
C GLN A 158 -8.30 11.91 -28.40
N GLN A 159 -7.37 11.54 -29.28
CA GLN A 159 -7.24 12.16 -30.61
C GLN A 159 -8.50 11.98 -31.48
N LYS A 160 -9.10 10.78 -31.47
CA LYS A 160 -10.36 10.52 -32.20
C LYS A 160 -11.51 11.36 -31.64
N GLN A 161 -11.62 11.48 -30.32
CA GLN A 161 -12.63 12.30 -29.66
C GLN A 161 -12.45 13.78 -29.98
N GLU A 162 -11.21 14.28 -30.00
CA GLU A 162 -10.89 15.66 -30.33
C GLU A 162 -11.24 16.00 -31.79
N LYS A 163 -10.84 15.15 -32.75
CA LYS A 163 -11.23 15.30 -34.16
C LYS A 163 -12.75 15.31 -34.32
N ARG A 164 -13.44 14.38 -33.67
CA ARG A 164 -14.91 14.32 -33.67
C ARG A 164 -15.52 15.57 -33.05
N TRP A 165 -14.93 16.10 -31.99
CA TRP A 165 -15.39 17.31 -31.32
C TRP A 165 -15.22 18.53 -32.21
N GLN A 166 -14.08 18.69 -32.89
CA GLN A 166 -13.83 19.76 -33.86
C GLN A 166 -14.82 19.69 -35.03
N GLN A 167 -15.01 18.50 -35.61
CA GLN A 167 -15.95 18.30 -36.71
C GLN A 167 -17.39 18.62 -36.29
N LYS A 168 -17.85 18.09 -35.15
CA LYS A 168 -19.17 18.43 -34.61
C LYS A 168 -19.31 19.91 -34.27
N SER A 169 -18.25 20.57 -33.82
CA SER A 169 -18.27 22.00 -33.51
C SER A 169 -18.36 22.84 -34.80
N PHE A 170 -17.69 22.42 -35.87
CA PHE A 170 -17.82 23.01 -37.19
C PHE A 170 -19.22 22.77 -37.79
N GLU A 171 -19.73 21.55 -37.76
CA GLU A 171 -21.10 21.23 -38.22
C GLU A 171 -22.16 22.03 -37.43
N ARG A 172 -21.98 22.18 -36.11
CA ARG A 172 -22.83 23.04 -35.29
C ARG A 172 -22.72 24.51 -35.68
N SER A 173 -21.50 25.03 -35.92
CA SER A 173 -21.31 26.43 -36.31
C SER A 173 -21.92 26.75 -37.68
N GLN A 174 -21.96 25.78 -38.60
CA GLN A 174 -22.66 25.94 -39.88
C GLN A 174 -24.18 26.07 -39.73
N ARG A 175 -24.79 25.43 -38.73
CA ARG A 175 -26.24 25.51 -38.47
C ARG A 175 -26.67 26.79 -37.76
N LEU A 176 -25.73 27.53 -37.19
CA LEU A 176 -26.04 28.78 -36.50
C LEU A 176 -26.37 29.89 -37.52
N PRO A 177 -27.43 30.68 -37.27
CA PRO A 177 -27.74 31.83 -38.12
C PRO A 177 -26.58 32.83 -38.10
N LYS A 178 -26.16 33.30 -39.29
CA LYS A 178 -25.05 34.25 -39.47
C LYS A 178 -25.57 35.69 -39.67
N GLY A 179 -24.72 36.69 -39.42
CA GLY A 179 -25.00 38.10 -39.70
C GLY A 179 -26.09 38.71 -38.81
N PHE A 180 -26.94 39.60 -39.32
CA PHE A 180 -27.96 40.30 -38.51
C PHE A 180 -28.98 39.37 -37.82
N LYS A 181 -29.22 38.16 -38.37
CA LYS A 181 -30.04 37.12 -37.72
C LYS A 181 -29.40 36.57 -36.44
N GLU A 182 -28.07 36.54 -36.35
CA GLU A 182 -27.34 36.12 -35.15
C GLU A 182 -27.62 37.04 -33.96
N ILE A 183 -27.56 38.34 -34.20
CA ILE A 183 -27.80 39.39 -33.19
C ILE A 183 -29.25 39.28 -32.69
N TRP A 184 -30.21 39.12 -33.60
CA TRP A 184 -31.62 38.95 -33.25
C TRP A 184 -31.90 37.64 -32.47
N PHE A 185 -31.22 36.54 -32.80
CA PHE A 185 -31.35 35.26 -32.08
C PHE A 185 -30.69 35.28 -30.70
N ARG A 186 -29.62 36.07 -30.50
CA ARG A 186 -29.02 36.31 -29.18
C ARG A 186 -29.95 37.12 -28.28
N ILE A 187 -30.58 38.17 -28.82
CA ILE A 187 -31.54 39.01 -28.07
C ILE A 187 -32.79 38.21 -27.68
N THR A 188 -33.28 37.33 -28.55
CA THR A 188 -34.48 36.51 -28.29
C THR A 188 -34.19 35.22 -27.51
N GLY A 189 -32.95 34.98 -27.09
CA GLY A 189 -32.53 33.77 -26.36
C GLY A 189 -32.58 32.47 -27.17
N LYS A 190 -32.98 32.51 -28.45
CA LYS A 190 -33.07 31.33 -29.33
C LYS A 190 -31.69 30.79 -29.75
N TYR A 191 -30.63 31.57 -29.56
CA TYR A 191 -29.27 31.18 -29.89
C TYR A 191 -28.70 30.08 -28.96
N SER A 192 -29.03 30.09 -27.66
CA SER A 192 -28.54 29.03 -26.74
C SER A 192 -29.17 27.67 -27.06
N LYS A 193 -30.46 27.64 -27.43
CA LYS A 193 -31.20 26.43 -27.80
C LYS A 193 -30.67 25.69 -29.03
N ILE A 194 -29.92 26.36 -29.90
CA ILE A 194 -29.31 25.78 -31.12
C ILE A 194 -27.84 25.43 -30.88
N ARG A 195 -27.21 26.03 -29.86
CA ARG A 195 -25.79 25.86 -29.52
C ARG A 195 -25.51 24.60 -28.71
N ASP A 196 -26.45 24.21 -27.84
CA ASP A 196 -26.37 23.02 -26.98
C ASP A 196 -26.70 21.73 -27.75
#